data_AF-A0A6A5ZYD7-F1
#
_entry.id   AF-A0A6A5ZYD7-F1
#
_cell.length_a   1.000
_cell.length_b   1.000
_cell.length_c   1.000
_cell.angle_alpha   90.00
_cell.angle_beta   90.00
_cell.angle_gamma   90.00
#
_symmetry.space_group_name_H-M   'P 1'
#
loop_
_entity.id
_entity.type
_entity.pdbx_description
1 polymer ?
#
loop_
_entity_poly.entity_id
_entity_poly.type
_entity_poly.pdbx_seq_one_letter_code
_entity_poly.pdbx_strand_id
1 'polypeptide(L)'
;MSSWDLDKDSSDGWYKNLLQSPRNALFCNAAFPNYPNNTRQQFHSSTQPHRVSNMSSTSPKSTGNRFLSFEKNPPRIWLTALSPHAPEKALLSWQDEGFDVRYLPYDSADQADFIRTIKNLHVDLKLGEHYAIVAYGEAASMVLKAAFKPMVKCCAIVAYYPPLLPSPNFKYPDSLQLQMHLAGLKQDDYPHPDLCKWKFYRYDDCTTGFADPSSRTYSDVEANLAWSRALACVRKGFNEDVDLEPVVRSFWEAKYEDDLPERGSMSVVKNMTQNSPHVTILPTLEGGVGRKNLQEFYREFFIPSLVEDFKIRLVSRTIGVDRVVDEMVVSFTHSDEIDWILPGVPPTDKYVEIPVVSIVAIKGGKLVSEHMYYDAASVLMQVGLLDPKNVPKNFRNQGLKRLPVTGVEAAKQLVEPRQERYNGLLQEHGLMDGLNGSNK
;
A
#
# COMPACT_ATOMS: atom_id res chain seq x y z
N MET A 1 39.00 -18.73 34.66
CA MET A 1 39.02 -19.66 33.51
C MET A 1 37.73 -19.39 32.74
N SER A 2 37.69 -18.77 31.57
CA SER A 2 38.71 -18.38 30.58
C SER A 2 38.22 -17.15 29.82
N SER A 3 39.12 -16.20 29.62
CA SER A 3 39.02 -14.99 28.79
C SER A 3 38.80 -15.34 27.30
N TRP A 4 38.08 -14.47 26.60
CA TRP A 4 38.33 -14.17 25.19
C TRP A 4 38.42 -12.66 25.04
N ASP A 5 39.66 -12.17 25.10
CA ASP A 5 40.09 -10.85 24.67
C ASP A 5 39.91 -10.71 23.15
N LEU A 6 39.30 -9.61 22.71
CA LEU A 6 39.27 -9.19 21.31
C LEU A 6 40.33 -8.11 21.12
N ASP A 7 41.37 -8.46 20.37
CA ASP A 7 42.47 -7.61 19.96
C ASP A 7 41.96 -6.35 19.26
N LYS A 8 42.38 -5.20 19.82
CA LYS A 8 42.45 -3.92 19.12
C LYS A 8 43.79 -3.88 18.39
N ASP A 9 43.79 -4.14 17.08
CA ASP A 9 44.73 -3.55 16.11
C ASP A 9 44.52 -4.15 14.71
N SER A 10 43.66 -3.50 13.90
CA SER A 10 43.81 -3.44 12.44
C SER A 10 42.73 -2.53 11.84
N SER A 11 42.74 -1.24 12.19
CA SER A 11 41.88 -0.23 11.57
C SER A 11 42.73 0.92 11.04
N ASP A 12 43.61 0.62 10.09
CA ASP A 12 44.29 1.63 9.28
C ASP A 12 44.41 1.10 7.85
N GLY A 13 43.57 1.60 6.94
CA GLY A 13 43.67 1.21 5.53
C GLY A 13 42.52 1.54 4.57
N TRP A 14 41.44 2.20 4.99
CA TRP A 14 40.28 2.44 4.11
C TRP A 14 39.70 3.88 4.11
N TYR A 15 40.46 4.89 4.56
CA TYR A 15 40.00 6.30 4.58
C TYR A 15 40.83 7.28 3.75
N LYS A 16 41.24 6.88 2.55
CA LYS A 16 41.74 7.82 1.52
C LYS A 16 41.29 7.36 0.13
N ASN A 17 40.11 7.81 -0.31
CA ASN A 17 39.74 8.12 -1.71
C ASN A 17 38.24 8.44 -1.89
N LEU A 18 37.65 9.25 -1.00
CA LEU A 18 36.24 9.66 -1.07
C LEU A 18 36.07 11.19 -1.09
N LEU A 19 37.01 11.90 -1.72
CA LEU A 19 36.97 13.35 -1.90
C LEU A 19 37.29 13.75 -3.34
N GLN A 20 36.51 13.25 -4.29
CA GLN A 20 36.40 13.82 -5.64
C GLN A 20 34.97 13.62 -6.19
N SER A 21 33.99 14.29 -5.58
CA SER A 21 32.71 14.60 -6.25
C SER A 21 32.21 15.97 -5.75
N PRO A 22 31.84 16.94 -6.62
CA PRO A 22 31.66 18.34 -6.22
C PRO A 22 30.37 18.66 -5.44
N ARG A 23 29.50 17.69 -5.10
CA ARG A 23 28.19 17.98 -4.50
C ARG A 23 28.04 17.72 -3.00
N ASN A 24 29.04 17.18 -2.31
CA ASN A 24 28.97 16.92 -0.85
C ASN A 24 29.57 18.02 0.05
N ALA A 25 29.83 19.21 -0.48
CA ALA A 25 30.43 20.33 0.28
C ALA A 25 29.43 21.40 0.78
N LEU A 26 28.12 21.08 0.87
CA LEU A 26 27.10 22.03 1.34
C LEU A 26 26.38 21.64 2.64
N PHE A 27 26.93 20.71 3.42
CA PHE A 27 26.46 20.42 4.77
C PHE A 27 27.56 20.65 5.80
N CYS A 28 27.93 21.92 6.02
CA CYS A 28 28.56 22.40 7.26
C CYS A 28 28.44 23.92 7.31
N ASN A 29 27.90 24.43 8.42
CA ASN A 29 27.78 25.84 8.83
C ASN A 29 26.70 26.71 8.15
N ALA A 30 25.56 26.86 8.83
CA ALA A 30 24.72 28.05 8.72
C ALA A 30 24.52 28.65 10.13
N ALA A 31 25.43 29.54 10.51
CA ALA A 31 25.20 30.56 11.52
C ALA A 31 24.66 31.80 10.80
N PHE A 32 23.53 32.33 11.27
CA PHE A 32 22.93 33.57 10.75
C PHE A 32 23.85 34.78 10.94
N PRO A 33 23.84 35.72 9.98
CA PRO A 33 23.59 37.10 10.38
C PRO A 33 22.63 37.88 9.45
N ASN A 34 21.86 38.77 10.09
CA ASN A 34 21.10 39.87 9.48
C ASN A 34 21.98 40.82 8.66
N TYR A 35 21.44 41.46 7.62
CA TYR A 35 21.69 42.87 7.21
C TYR A 35 20.74 43.30 6.04
N PRO A 36 20.61 44.60 5.68
CA PRO A 36 19.34 45.32 5.69
C PRO A 36 18.84 45.81 4.32
N ASN A 37 17.65 46.44 4.35
CA ASN A 37 17.02 47.27 3.30
C ASN A 37 17.98 48.14 2.49
N ASN A 38 17.85 48.18 1.15
CA ASN A 38 17.45 49.41 0.44
C ASN A 38 17.15 49.27 -1.08
N THR A 39 16.18 50.07 -1.53
CA THR A 39 15.97 50.71 -2.86
C THR A 39 15.64 49.90 -4.14
N ARG A 40 14.33 49.80 -4.40
CA ARG A 40 13.57 50.47 -5.49
C ARG A 40 14.27 50.66 -6.86
N GLN A 41 13.84 49.91 -7.87
CA GLN A 41 13.60 50.45 -9.23
C GLN A 41 12.30 49.86 -9.80
N GLN A 42 11.41 50.76 -10.21
CA GLN A 42 10.12 50.50 -10.83
C GLN A 42 10.30 50.26 -12.32
N PHE A 43 9.67 49.22 -12.87
CA PHE A 43 9.22 49.21 -14.26
C PHE A 43 7.71 48.94 -14.27
N HIS A 44 6.96 49.92 -14.76
CA HIS A 44 5.53 49.82 -15.03
C HIS A 44 5.31 49.02 -16.31
N SER A 45 4.51 47.95 -16.23
CA SER A 45 3.69 47.52 -17.37
C SER A 45 2.33 47.10 -16.85
N SER A 46 1.31 47.63 -17.51
CA SER A 46 -0.10 47.59 -17.14
C SER A 46 -0.77 46.34 -17.72
N THR A 47 -1.37 45.50 -16.88
CA THR A 47 -2.49 44.64 -17.29
C THR A 47 -3.30 44.24 -16.06
N GLN A 48 -4.62 44.43 -16.11
CA GLN A 48 -5.55 44.22 -15.01
C GLN A 48 -5.70 42.73 -14.64
N PRO A 49 -5.95 42.37 -13.36
CA PRO A 49 -6.15 40.99 -12.96
C PRO A 49 -7.62 40.56 -13.12
N HIS A 50 -7.85 39.48 -13.86
CA HIS A 50 -9.09 38.74 -13.80
C HIS A 50 -9.12 37.87 -12.53
N ARG A 51 -10.22 38.04 -11.80
CA ARG A 51 -10.62 37.36 -10.57
C ARG A 51 -10.61 35.83 -10.74
N VAL A 52 -9.63 35.16 -10.14
CA VAL A 52 -9.60 33.69 -10.01
C VAL A 52 -10.66 33.30 -8.98
N SER A 53 -11.68 32.58 -9.44
CA SER A 53 -12.69 31.96 -8.57
C SER A 53 -12.19 30.59 -8.12
N ASN A 54 -12.23 30.35 -6.82
CA ASN A 54 -11.93 29.06 -6.20
C ASN A 54 -12.83 27.97 -6.79
N MET A 55 -12.25 26.99 -7.48
CA MET A 55 -12.94 25.74 -7.84
C MET A 55 -12.68 24.69 -6.76
N SER A 56 -13.76 24.29 -6.10
CA SER A 56 -13.84 23.12 -5.25
C SER A 56 -13.64 21.84 -6.08
N SER A 57 -12.90 20.88 -5.51
CA SER A 57 -12.69 19.55 -6.05
C SER A 57 -14.02 18.81 -6.18
N THR A 58 -14.47 18.58 -7.41
CA THR A 58 -15.59 17.69 -7.74
C THR A 58 -15.05 16.36 -8.24
N SER A 59 -15.65 15.28 -7.75
CA SER A 59 -15.37 13.89 -8.12
C SER A 59 -15.56 13.64 -9.63
N PRO A 60 -14.88 12.62 -10.22
CA PRO A 60 -14.94 12.39 -11.66
C PRO A 60 -16.35 11.93 -12.07
N LYS A 61 -17.00 12.68 -12.95
CA LYS A 61 -18.28 12.30 -13.55
C LYS A 61 -18.02 11.38 -14.74
N SER A 62 -18.49 10.13 -14.62
CA SER A 62 -18.65 9.19 -15.72
C SER A 62 -19.46 9.82 -16.87
N THR A 63 -18.86 9.92 -18.05
CA THR A 63 -19.54 10.29 -19.29
C THR A 63 -20.14 9.04 -19.94
N GLY A 64 -21.46 8.85 -19.81
CA GLY A 64 -22.19 7.80 -20.51
C GLY A 64 -23.70 7.87 -20.27
N ASN A 65 -24.45 8.23 -21.32
CA ASN A 65 -25.91 8.23 -21.48
C ASN A 65 -26.81 8.92 -20.44
N ARG A 66 -27.53 9.93 -20.95
CA ARG A 66 -28.52 10.78 -20.27
C ARG A 66 -29.81 10.00 -20.02
N PHE A 67 -29.82 9.15 -18.99
CA PHE A 67 -31.00 8.51 -18.43
C PHE A 67 -31.05 8.84 -16.93
N LEU A 68 -32.17 9.41 -16.46
CA LEU A 68 -32.51 9.76 -15.06
C LEU A 68 -31.33 9.79 -14.07
N SER A 69 -30.67 10.94 -13.91
CA SER A 69 -29.72 11.13 -12.80
C SER A 69 -30.50 11.37 -11.51
N PHE A 70 -30.87 10.29 -10.82
CA PHE A 70 -31.25 10.39 -9.42
C PHE A 70 -30.01 10.79 -8.63
N GLU A 71 -30.07 11.88 -7.86
CA GLU A 71 -29.06 12.19 -6.86
C GLU A 71 -29.05 11.03 -5.85
N LYS A 72 -28.14 10.07 -6.04
CA LYS A 72 -27.96 8.92 -5.16
C LYS A 72 -27.32 9.46 -3.88
N ASN A 73 -28.04 9.41 -2.77
CA ASN A 73 -27.46 9.69 -1.46
C ASN A 73 -26.29 8.70 -1.21
N PRO A 74 -25.23 9.13 -0.52
CA PRO A 74 -24.15 8.24 -0.12
C PRO A 74 -24.70 7.07 0.72
N PRO A 75 -24.21 5.83 0.53
CA PRO A 75 -24.69 4.69 1.29
C PRO A 75 -24.38 4.85 2.78
N ARG A 76 -25.31 4.41 3.64
CA ARG A 76 -25.23 4.67 5.07
C ARG A 76 -24.56 3.56 5.85
N ILE A 77 -23.56 3.91 6.65
CA ILE A 77 -22.91 3.00 7.59
C ILE A 77 -23.21 3.45 9.02
N TRP A 78 -23.58 2.50 9.88
CA TRP A 78 -23.64 2.69 11.32
C TRP A 78 -22.43 2.05 11.99
N LEU A 79 -21.62 2.87 12.66
CA LEU A 79 -20.58 2.41 13.56
C LEU A 79 -21.12 2.26 14.98
N THR A 80 -20.77 1.17 15.65
CA THR A 80 -21.18 0.95 17.04
C THR A 80 -20.10 0.26 17.87
N ALA A 81 -19.92 0.76 19.09
CA ALA A 81 -18.97 0.24 20.07
C ALA A 81 -19.47 0.58 21.48
N LEU A 82 -18.85 -0.03 22.50
CA LEU A 82 -19.15 0.26 23.92
C LEU A 82 -18.79 1.72 24.31
N SER A 83 -17.86 2.35 23.60
CA SER A 83 -17.43 3.72 23.89
C SER A 83 -18.60 4.71 23.73
N PRO A 84 -18.78 5.68 24.64
CA PRO A 84 -19.76 6.75 24.44
C PRO A 84 -19.35 7.71 23.30
N HIS A 85 -18.05 7.80 23.01
CA HIS A 85 -17.51 8.62 21.93
C HIS A 85 -17.15 7.78 20.72
N ALA A 86 -17.42 8.33 19.55
CA ALA A 86 -17.15 7.64 18.30
C ALA A 86 -15.64 7.54 18.04
N PRO A 87 -15.15 6.42 17.48
CA PRO A 87 -13.76 6.30 17.06
C PRO A 87 -13.50 7.19 15.84
N GLU A 88 -13.06 8.44 16.07
CA GLU A 88 -12.93 9.49 15.05
C GLU A 88 -12.14 9.04 13.82
N LYS A 89 -11.01 8.34 14.02
CA LYS A 89 -10.20 7.81 12.91
C LYS A 89 -10.94 6.79 12.07
N ALA A 90 -11.75 5.92 12.68
CA ALA A 90 -12.54 4.94 11.96
C ALA A 90 -13.70 5.62 11.21
N LEU A 91 -14.38 6.59 11.84
CA LEU A 91 -15.39 7.42 11.18
C LEU A 91 -14.85 8.08 9.92
N LEU A 92 -13.75 8.83 10.05
CA LEU A 92 -13.11 9.53 8.93
C LEU A 92 -12.70 8.55 7.83
N SER A 93 -12.16 7.39 8.21
CA SER A 93 -11.76 6.36 7.24
C SER A 93 -12.92 5.88 6.36
N TRP A 94 -14.11 5.68 6.93
CA TRP A 94 -15.30 5.29 6.16
C TRP A 94 -15.91 6.48 5.40
N GLN A 95 -15.82 7.70 5.93
CA GLN A 95 -16.28 8.91 5.23
C GLN A 95 -15.42 9.21 4.00
N ASP A 96 -14.11 9.03 4.10
CA ASP A 96 -13.17 9.19 2.99
C ASP A 96 -13.50 8.22 1.83
N GLU A 97 -14.01 7.04 2.15
CA GLU A 97 -14.51 6.06 1.16
C GLU A 97 -15.86 6.45 0.52
N GLY A 98 -16.48 7.56 0.95
CA GLY A 98 -17.72 8.10 0.36
C GLY A 98 -19.00 7.68 1.06
N PHE A 99 -18.94 7.08 2.24
CA PHE A 99 -20.12 6.65 3.00
C PHE A 99 -20.71 7.75 3.91
N ASP A 100 -22.04 7.73 4.12
CA ASP A 100 -22.72 8.47 5.19
C ASP A 100 -22.56 7.70 6.50
N VAL A 101 -21.58 8.09 7.32
CA VAL A 101 -21.24 7.34 8.53
C VAL A 101 -21.85 7.99 9.77
N ARG A 102 -22.62 7.20 10.52
CA ARG A 102 -23.24 7.59 11.79
C ARG A 102 -22.73 6.73 12.93
N TYR A 103 -22.70 7.28 14.13
CA TYR A 103 -22.31 6.54 15.33
C TYR A 103 -23.51 6.26 16.23
N LEU A 104 -23.62 5.01 16.69
CA LEU A 104 -24.59 4.58 17.69
C LEU A 104 -23.84 3.90 18.84
N PRO A 105 -23.67 4.57 20.00
CA PRO A 105 -23.03 3.95 21.15
C PRO A 105 -23.86 2.77 21.67
N TYR A 106 -23.17 1.76 22.19
CA TYR A 106 -23.78 0.65 22.91
C TYR A 106 -23.57 0.84 24.41
N ASP A 107 -24.66 0.77 25.17
CA ASP A 107 -24.62 0.71 26.63
C ASP A 107 -24.98 -0.71 27.10
N SER A 108 -24.06 -1.31 27.85
CA SER A 108 -24.24 -2.64 28.47
C SER A 108 -25.44 -2.70 29.43
N ALA A 109 -25.84 -1.57 30.02
CA ALA A 109 -26.97 -1.48 30.95
C ALA A 109 -28.33 -1.52 30.23
N ASP A 110 -28.41 -1.12 28.96
CA ASP A 110 -29.66 -1.04 28.19
C ASP A 110 -29.59 -1.80 26.85
N GLN A 111 -29.33 -3.11 26.95
CA GLN A 111 -29.27 -4.00 25.80
C GLN A 111 -30.59 -4.06 25.01
N ALA A 112 -31.72 -3.92 25.71
CA ALA A 112 -33.04 -4.04 25.12
C ALA A 112 -33.36 -2.83 24.23
N ASP A 113 -33.07 -1.61 24.68
CA ASP A 113 -33.19 -0.41 23.85
C ASP A 113 -32.23 -0.47 22.66
N PHE A 114 -30.97 -0.84 22.88
CA PHE A 114 -30.00 -0.93 21.79
C PHE A 114 -30.48 -1.87 20.67
N ILE A 115 -30.95 -3.08 21.01
CA ILE A 115 -31.48 -4.03 20.02
C ILE A 115 -32.73 -3.47 19.31
N ARG A 116 -33.60 -2.75 20.04
CA ARG A 116 -34.77 -2.07 19.46
C ARG A 116 -34.33 -1.02 18.44
N THR A 117 -33.33 -0.20 18.79
CA THR A 117 -32.80 0.85 17.92
C THR A 117 -32.15 0.26 16.67
N ILE A 118 -31.30 -0.77 16.81
CA ILE A 118 -30.66 -1.47 15.68
C ILE A 118 -31.69 -2.01 14.67
N LYS A 119 -32.81 -2.56 15.16
CA LYS A 119 -33.88 -3.08 14.30
C LYS A 119 -34.65 -1.99 13.55
N ASN A 120 -34.61 -0.75 14.05
CA ASN A 120 -35.33 0.40 13.50
C ASN A 120 -34.44 1.37 12.71
N LEU A 121 -33.16 1.04 12.46
CA LEU A 121 -32.25 1.89 11.67
C LEU A 121 -32.69 2.14 10.22
N HIS A 122 -33.67 1.38 9.74
CA HIS A 122 -34.21 1.49 8.39
C HIS A 122 -35.32 2.54 8.23
N VAL A 123 -35.83 3.09 9.34
CA VAL A 123 -37.07 3.91 9.35
C VAL A 123 -36.94 5.18 8.53
N ASP A 124 -35.76 5.80 8.49
CA ASP A 124 -35.50 7.05 7.75
C ASP A 124 -34.93 6.81 6.34
N LEU A 125 -34.82 5.54 5.90
CA LEU A 125 -34.32 5.19 4.56
C LEU A 125 -35.44 5.21 3.52
N LYS A 126 -35.17 5.82 2.36
CA LYS A 126 -36.06 5.86 1.19
C LYS A 126 -36.10 4.51 0.47
N LEU A 127 -36.98 4.38 -0.53
CA LEU A 127 -37.04 3.20 -1.38
C LEU A 127 -35.70 2.99 -2.11
N GLY A 128 -35.17 1.77 -2.08
CA GLY A 128 -33.87 1.43 -2.69
C GLY A 128 -32.64 1.74 -1.84
N GLU A 129 -32.78 2.54 -0.78
CA GLU A 129 -31.68 2.80 0.16
C GLU A 129 -31.49 1.61 1.12
N HIS A 130 -30.23 1.29 1.40
CA HIS A 130 -29.79 0.24 2.32
C HIS A 130 -28.83 0.83 3.35
N TYR A 131 -28.52 0.06 4.38
CA TYR A 131 -27.47 0.41 5.34
C TYR A 131 -26.61 -0.79 5.71
N ALA A 132 -25.40 -0.50 6.19
CA ALA A 132 -24.50 -1.47 6.78
C ALA A 132 -24.21 -1.13 8.24
N ILE A 133 -23.79 -2.12 9.02
CA ILE A 133 -23.34 -1.95 10.40
C ILE A 133 -21.90 -2.43 10.53
N VAL A 134 -21.06 -1.61 11.15
CA VAL A 134 -19.70 -1.98 11.54
C VAL A 134 -19.62 -1.87 13.05
N ALA A 135 -19.43 -3.01 13.72
CA ALA A 135 -19.57 -3.11 15.17
C ALA A 135 -18.30 -3.67 15.82
N TYR A 136 -17.99 -3.20 17.03
CA TYR A 136 -16.78 -3.58 17.78
C TYR A 136 -17.13 -4.15 19.16
N GLY A 137 -16.43 -5.20 19.58
CA GLY A 137 -16.53 -5.76 20.94
C GLY A 137 -17.94 -6.24 21.30
N GLU A 138 -18.41 -5.92 22.50
CA GLU A 138 -19.75 -6.33 22.96
C GLU A 138 -20.90 -5.85 22.06
N ALA A 139 -20.77 -4.64 21.50
CA ALA A 139 -21.76 -4.11 20.54
C ALA A 139 -21.88 -5.03 19.33
N ALA A 140 -20.76 -5.60 18.86
CA ALA A 140 -20.75 -6.56 17.77
C ALA A 140 -21.53 -7.84 18.12
N SER A 141 -21.38 -8.35 19.35
CA SER A 141 -22.15 -9.50 19.81
C SER A 141 -23.67 -9.22 19.81
N MET A 142 -24.07 -8.01 20.22
CA MET A 142 -25.47 -7.62 20.22
C MET A 142 -26.05 -7.42 18.82
N VAL A 143 -25.27 -6.85 17.89
CA VAL A 143 -25.66 -6.73 16.47
C VAL A 143 -25.83 -8.12 15.84
N LEU A 144 -24.90 -9.05 16.10
CA LEU A 144 -24.99 -10.44 15.63
C LEU A 144 -26.25 -11.14 16.14
N LYS A 145 -26.61 -10.92 17.42
CA LYS A 145 -27.84 -11.44 18.03
C LYS A 145 -29.10 -10.80 17.42
N ALA A 146 -29.08 -9.50 17.15
CA ALA A 146 -30.20 -8.82 16.49
C ALA A 146 -30.45 -9.37 15.08
N ALA A 147 -29.36 -9.70 14.37
CA ALA A 147 -29.37 -10.27 13.02
C ALA A 147 -29.79 -11.75 12.94
N PHE A 148 -30.12 -12.41 14.06
CA PHE A 148 -30.75 -13.75 14.03
C PHE A 148 -32.10 -13.75 13.30
N LYS A 149 -32.74 -12.59 13.24
CA LYS A 149 -33.92 -12.36 12.39
C LYS A 149 -33.51 -11.40 11.26
N PRO A 150 -34.10 -11.54 10.06
CA PRO A 150 -33.85 -10.60 8.98
C PRO A 150 -34.04 -9.14 9.43
N MET A 151 -33.04 -8.31 9.16
CA MET A 151 -33.09 -6.87 9.42
C MET A 151 -33.43 -6.14 8.12
N VAL A 152 -34.54 -5.40 8.13
CA VAL A 152 -35.05 -4.69 6.96
C VAL A 152 -33.99 -3.74 6.43
N LYS A 153 -33.68 -3.79 5.12
CA LYS A 153 -32.69 -2.92 4.43
C LYS A 153 -31.23 -3.01 4.92
N CYS A 154 -30.89 -3.90 5.86
CA CYS A 154 -29.50 -4.13 6.25
C CYS A 154 -28.83 -5.05 5.22
N CYS A 155 -27.82 -4.54 4.53
CA CYS A 155 -27.14 -5.28 3.46
C CYS A 155 -25.77 -5.86 3.88
N ALA A 156 -25.12 -5.29 4.89
CA ALA A 156 -23.85 -5.79 5.41
C ALA A 156 -23.68 -5.59 6.92
N ILE A 157 -22.98 -6.54 7.55
CA ILE A 157 -22.52 -6.45 8.94
C ILE A 157 -21.05 -6.88 9.00
N VAL A 158 -20.21 -6.02 9.58
CA VAL A 158 -18.83 -6.33 9.95
C VAL A 158 -18.71 -6.32 11.46
N ALA A 159 -18.30 -7.44 12.05
CA ALA A 159 -18.16 -7.61 13.50
C ALA A 159 -16.68 -7.79 13.89
N TYR A 160 -16.13 -6.82 14.61
CA TYR A 160 -14.76 -6.86 15.13
C TYR A 160 -14.74 -7.40 16.56
N TYR A 161 -13.98 -8.47 16.76
CA TYR A 161 -13.71 -9.16 18.04
C TYR A 161 -14.93 -9.29 18.96
N PRO A 162 -16.08 -9.83 18.47
CA PRO A 162 -17.24 -10.08 19.31
C PRO A 162 -16.89 -11.09 20.43
N PRO A 163 -17.11 -10.77 21.72
CA PRO A 163 -16.86 -11.71 22.80
C PRO A 163 -17.83 -12.90 22.81
N LEU A 164 -19.04 -12.74 22.27
CA LEU A 164 -20.04 -13.81 22.13
C LEU A 164 -20.28 -14.09 20.65
N LEU A 165 -19.98 -15.33 20.24
CA LEU A 165 -20.19 -15.81 18.89
C LEU A 165 -21.54 -16.53 18.74
N PRO A 166 -22.17 -16.45 17.56
CA PRO A 166 -23.31 -17.30 17.26
C PRO A 166 -22.89 -18.78 17.20
N SER A 167 -23.88 -19.68 17.30
CA SER A 167 -23.62 -21.11 17.08
C SER A 167 -22.98 -21.33 15.69
N PRO A 168 -21.97 -22.21 15.55
CA PRO A 168 -21.34 -22.49 14.25
C PRO A 168 -22.33 -22.93 13.16
N ASN A 169 -23.39 -23.64 13.56
CA ASN A 169 -24.42 -24.15 12.65
C ASN A 169 -25.52 -23.12 12.31
N PHE A 170 -25.52 -21.95 12.96
CA PHE A 170 -26.52 -20.92 12.70
C PHE A 170 -26.31 -20.32 11.31
N LYS A 171 -27.38 -20.23 10.52
CA LYS A 171 -27.37 -19.62 9.19
C LYS A 171 -28.00 -18.25 9.23
N TYR A 172 -27.22 -17.23 8.90
CA TYR A 172 -27.74 -15.89 8.64
C TYR A 172 -28.45 -15.84 7.28
N PRO A 173 -29.32 -14.83 7.05
CA PRO A 173 -29.97 -14.65 5.74
C PRO A 173 -28.94 -14.53 4.60
N ASP A 174 -29.14 -15.27 3.50
CA ASP A 174 -28.19 -15.30 2.36
C ASP A 174 -28.02 -13.93 1.68
N SER A 175 -29.01 -13.04 1.82
CA SER A 175 -28.98 -11.67 1.30
C SER A 175 -28.04 -10.75 2.09
N LEU A 176 -27.64 -11.14 3.30
CA LEU A 176 -26.80 -10.33 4.19
C LEU A 176 -25.32 -10.65 3.97
N GLN A 177 -24.52 -9.63 3.65
CA GLN A 177 -23.06 -9.78 3.68
C GLN A 177 -22.57 -9.70 5.13
N LEU A 178 -22.28 -10.85 5.72
CA LEU A 178 -21.78 -10.94 7.09
C LEU A 178 -20.31 -11.35 7.11
N GLN A 179 -19.51 -10.62 7.89
CA GLN A 179 -18.09 -10.92 8.10
C GLN A 179 -17.68 -10.62 9.54
N MET A 180 -16.88 -11.50 10.14
CA MET A 180 -16.31 -11.29 11.48
C MET A 180 -14.78 -11.27 11.46
N HIS A 181 -14.17 -10.49 12.34
CA HIS A 181 -12.72 -10.40 12.54
C HIS A 181 -12.38 -10.78 13.98
N LEU A 182 -11.69 -11.90 14.16
CA LEU A 182 -11.44 -12.53 15.46
C LEU A 182 -9.96 -12.42 15.84
N ALA A 183 -9.69 -12.06 17.09
CA ALA A 183 -8.33 -11.92 17.61
C ALA A 183 -7.84 -13.26 18.16
N GLY A 184 -6.70 -13.76 17.70
CA GLY A 184 -6.22 -15.12 18.00
C GLY A 184 -5.54 -15.26 19.36
N LEU A 185 -4.93 -14.21 19.89
CA LEU A 185 -4.34 -14.22 21.23
C LEU A 185 -5.45 -14.08 22.29
N LYS A 186 -5.82 -15.21 22.90
CA LYS A 186 -6.84 -15.41 23.96
C LYS A 186 -8.25 -15.82 23.51
N GLN A 187 -8.37 -16.76 22.56
CA GLN A 187 -9.61 -17.54 22.41
C GLN A 187 -9.31 -18.91 21.76
N ASP A 188 -8.94 -19.88 22.60
CA ASP A 188 -8.68 -21.28 22.20
C ASP A 188 -9.95 -22.02 21.72
N ASP A 189 -11.13 -21.46 21.98
CA ASP A 189 -12.44 -22.06 21.72
C ASP A 189 -13.11 -21.59 20.41
N TYR A 190 -12.39 -20.92 19.51
CA TYR A 190 -12.99 -20.57 18.23
C TYR A 190 -13.28 -21.82 17.39
N PRO A 191 -14.49 -21.94 16.82
CA PRO A 191 -14.81 -23.03 15.92
C PRO A 191 -13.89 -22.99 14.69
N HIS A 192 -13.51 -24.15 14.17
CA HIS A 192 -12.76 -24.24 12.91
C HIS A 192 -13.59 -23.56 11.79
N PRO A 193 -12.96 -22.79 10.87
CA PRO A 193 -13.66 -22.08 9.80
C PRO A 193 -14.65 -22.96 9.01
N ASP A 194 -14.25 -24.17 8.66
CA ASP A 194 -15.07 -25.12 7.89
C ASP A 194 -16.33 -25.61 8.62
N LEU A 195 -16.38 -25.46 9.95
CA LEU A 195 -17.53 -25.84 10.76
C LEU A 195 -18.57 -24.72 10.84
N CYS A 196 -18.21 -23.49 10.45
CA CYS A 196 -19.08 -22.33 10.57
C CYS A 196 -19.89 -22.10 9.28
N LYS A 197 -21.17 -21.79 9.44
CA LYS A 197 -22.04 -21.34 8.34
C LYS A 197 -21.97 -19.83 8.07
N TRP A 198 -21.07 -19.14 8.75
CA TRP A 198 -20.82 -17.71 8.61
C TRP A 198 -19.32 -17.46 8.44
N LYS A 199 -18.98 -16.39 7.71
CA LYS A 199 -17.60 -16.08 7.33
C LYS A 199 -16.90 -15.30 8.43
N PHE A 200 -15.70 -15.72 8.80
CA PHE A 200 -14.82 -14.96 9.67
C PHE A 200 -13.37 -15.07 9.26
N TYR A 201 -12.56 -14.13 9.77
CA TYR A 201 -11.11 -14.14 9.65
C TYR A 201 -10.52 -14.12 11.05
N ARG A 202 -9.55 -15.00 11.29
CA ARG A 202 -8.76 -15.06 12.52
C ARG A 202 -7.40 -14.41 12.27
N TYR A 203 -6.90 -13.71 13.28
CA TYR A 203 -5.62 -13.00 13.27
C TYR A 203 -4.79 -13.50 14.46
N ASP A 204 -3.87 -14.43 14.20
CA ASP A 204 -3.29 -15.27 15.24
C ASP A 204 -2.46 -14.52 16.28
N ASP A 205 -1.76 -13.46 15.85
CA ASP A 205 -0.77 -12.76 16.67
C ASP A 205 -1.32 -11.49 17.35
N CYS A 206 -2.64 -11.29 17.38
CA CYS A 206 -3.24 -10.10 17.98
C CYS A 206 -4.37 -10.41 18.97
N THR A 207 -4.65 -9.45 19.85
CA THR A 207 -5.69 -9.52 20.88
C THR A 207 -6.84 -8.54 20.55
N THR A 208 -7.92 -8.56 21.33
CA THR A 208 -9.07 -7.67 21.14
C THR A 208 -8.63 -6.21 21.09
N GLY A 209 -9.20 -5.42 20.18
CA GLY A 209 -8.80 -4.02 19.95
C GLY A 209 -7.71 -3.82 18.89
N PHE A 210 -7.21 -4.89 18.25
CA PHE A 210 -6.16 -4.76 17.22
C PHE A 210 -6.52 -3.84 16.05
N ALA A 211 -7.82 -3.72 15.74
CA ALA A 211 -8.33 -2.89 14.64
C ALA A 211 -8.77 -1.49 15.07
N ASP A 212 -8.57 -1.11 16.34
CA ASP A 212 -8.91 0.22 16.86
C ASP A 212 -7.62 1.04 17.05
N PRO A 213 -7.37 2.08 16.23
CA PRO A 213 -6.18 2.93 16.34
C PRO A 213 -6.04 3.69 17.67
N SER A 214 -7.07 3.72 18.50
CA SER A 214 -7.02 4.29 19.86
C SER A 214 -6.67 3.26 20.93
N SER A 215 -6.74 1.96 20.60
CA SER A 215 -6.40 0.88 21.52
C SER A 215 -4.90 0.75 21.72
N ARG A 216 -4.49 0.37 22.94
CA ARG A 216 -3.10 -0.01 23.25
C ARG A 216 -2.66 -1.30 22.55
N THR A 217 -3.63 -2.08 22.09
CA THR A 217 -3.42 -3.37 21.40
C THR A 217 -3.52 -3.23 19.89
N TYR A 218 -3.61 -2.01 19.35
CA TYR A 218 -3.64 -1.74 17.92
C TYR A 218 -2.45 -2.41 17.23
N SER A 219 -2.73 -3.11 16.14
CA SER A 219 -1.70 -3.75 15.32
C SER A 219 -1.93 -3.39 13.87
N ASP A 220 -1.03 -2.57 13.32
CA ASP A 220 -1.24 -1.91 12.03
C ASP A 220 -1.36 -2.89 10.87
N VAL A 221 -0.56 -3.96 10.87
CA VAL A 221 -0.56 -4.98 9.81
C VAL A 221 -1.91 -5.71 9.76
N GLU A 222 -2.37 -6.22 10.90
CA GLU A 222 -3.62 -6.96 11.04
C GLU A 222 -4.83 -6.03 10.84
N ALA A 223 -4.76 -4.80 11.34
CA ALA A 223 -5.79 -3.78 11.16
C ALA A 223 -5.97 -3.42 9.69
N ASN A 224 -4.88 -3.19 8.95
CA ASN A 224 -4.93 -2.89 7.52
C ASN A 224 -5.50 -4.06 6.72
N LEU A 225 -5.13 -5.31 7.05
CA LEU A 225 -5.69 -6.50 6.40
C LEU A 225 -7.18 -6.68 6.72
N ALA A 226 -7.59 -6.43 7.97
CA ALA A 226 -9.00 -6.45 8.37
C ALA A 226 -9.81 -5.35 7.69
N TRP A 227 -9.24 -4.15 7.58
CA TRP A 227 -9.82 -3.03 6.87
C TRP A 227 -10.17 -3.38 5.42
N SER A 228 -9.21 -3.88 4.62
CA SER A 228 -9.47 -4.22 3.21
C SER A 228 -10.59 -5.26 3.07
N ARG A 229 -10.63 -6.25 3.98
CA ARG A 229 -11.68 -7.29 4.04
C ARG A 229 -13.05 -6.72 4.43
N ALA A 230 -13.09 -5.80 5.38
CA ALA A 230 -14.30 -5.13 5.84
C ALA A 230 -14.88 -4.22 4.75
N LEU A 231 -14.02 -3.43 4.09
CA LEU A 231 -14.41 -2.59 2.96
C LEU A 231 -14.98 -3.44 1.82
N ALA A 232 -14.37 -4.59 1.52
CA ALA A 232 -14.89 -5.55 0.54
C ALA A 232 -16.30 -6.04 0.90
N CYS A 233 -16.51 -6.40 2.18
CA CYS A 233 -17.80 -6.87 2.67
C CYS A 233 -18.89 -5.81 2.53
N VAL A 234 -18.57 -4.58 2.93
CA VAL A 234 -19.51 -3.44 2.89
C VAL A 234 -19.85 -3.04 1.46
N ARG A 235 -18.85 -2.85 0.58
CA ARG A 235 -19.09 -2.52 -0.83
C ARG A 235 -19.90 -3.59 -1.53
N LYS A 236 -19.62 -4.88 -1.27
CA LYS A 236 -20.43 -5.98 -1.80
C LYS A 236 -21.87 -5.92 -1.31
N GLY A 237 -22.11 -5.57 -0.05
CA GLY A 237 -23.46 -5.37 0.48
C GLY A 237 -24.23 -4.25 -0.23
N PHE A 238 -23.56 -3.15 -0.54
CA PHE A 238 -24.15 -2.04 -1.29
C PHE A 238 -24.17 -2.23 -2.80
N ASN A 239 -23.62 -3.34 -3.31
CA ASN A 239 -23.38 -3.56 -4.73
C ASN A 239 -22.61 -2.37 -5.36
N GLU A 240 -21.56 -1.93 -4.67
CA GLU A 240 -20.66 -0.88 -5.12
C GLU A 240 -19.41 -1.46 -5.75
N ASP A 241 -19.13 -0.97 -6.95
CA ASP A 241 -17.93 -1.24 -7.70
C ASP A 241 -17.17 0.08 -7.86
N VAL A 242 -15.98 0.17 -7.27
CA VAL A 242 -15.17 1.38 -7.25
C VAL A 242 -13.99 1.17 -8.18
N ASP A 243 -13.94 1.97 -9.23
CA ASP A 243 -12.85 1.91 -10.21
C ASP A 243 -11.61 2.65 -9.69
N LEU A 244 -10.55 1.89 -9.41
CA LEU A 244 -9.26 2.41 -8.95
C LEU A 244 -8.32 2.80 -10.10
N GLU A 245 -8.61 2.37 -11.33
CA GLU A 245 -7.79 2.62 -12.52
C GLU A 245 -7.48 4.12 -12.73
N PRO A 246 -8.44 5.05 -12.60
CA PRO A 246 -8.16 6.48 -12.79
C PRO A 246 -7.25 7.06 -11.70
N VAL A 247 -7.32 6.52 -10.47
CA VAL A 247 -6.51 6.97 -9.35
C VAL A 247 -5.04 6.61 -9.58
N VAL A 248 -4.77 5.36 -9.95
CA VAL A 248 -3.39 4.92 -10.24
C VAL A 248 -2.84 5.53 -11.51
N ARG A 249 -3.68 5.76 -12.53
CA ARG A 249 -3.27 6.46 -13.74
C ARG A 249 -2.83 7.90 -13.44
N SER A 250 -3.63 8.65 -12.67
CA SER A 250 -3.26 10.02 -12.31
C SER A 250 -1.96 10.08 -11.48
N PHE A 251 -1.73 9.08 -10.64
CA PHE A 251 -0.47 8.95 -9.91
C PHE A 251 0.71 8.65 -10.83
N TRP A 252 0.52 7.73 -11.78
CA TRP A 252 1.52 7.37 -12.78
C TRP A 252 1.93 8.56 -13.66
N GLU A 253 0.95 9.26 -14.23
CA GLU A 253 1.17 10.47 -15.04
C GLU A 253 1.98 11.50 -14.26
N ALA A 254 1.63 11.74 -12.99
CA ALA A 254 2.36 12.66 -12.13
C ALA A 254 3.83 12.26 -11.87
N LYS A 255 4.13 10.96 -11.85
CA LYS A 255 5.46 10.41 -11.53
C LYS A 255 6.40 10.37 -12.73
N TYR A 256 5.86 10.20 -13.94
CA TYR A 256 6.66 9.87 -15.12
C TYR A 256 6.49 10.82 -16.32
N GLU A 257 5.49 11.71 -16.34
CA GLU A 257 5.25 12.61 -17.48
C GLU A 257 5.78 14.04 -17.27
N ASP A 258 6.08 14.42 -16.04
CA ASP A 258 6.60 15.75 -15.70
C ASP A 258 8.09 15.69 -15.34
N ASP A 259 8.92 16.12 -16.27
CA ASP A 259 10.38 16.14 -16.17
C ASP A 259 10.92 17.31 -15.32
N LEU A 260 10.07 18.27 -14.92
CA LEU A 260 10.47 19.36 -14.03
C LEU A 260 10.36 18.92 -12.56
N PRO A 261 11.48 18.73 -11.82
CA PRO A 261 11.45 18.06 -10.52
C PRO A 261 10.56 18.74 -9.47
N GLU A 262 10.53 20.08 -9.45
CA GLU A 262 9.67 20.83 -8.53
C GLU A 262 8.18 20.62 -8.81
N ARG A 263 7.78 20.65 -10.09
CA ARG A 263 6.38 20.52 -10.51
C ARG A 263 5.91 19.07 -10.45
N GLY A 264 6.74 18.12 -10.89
CA GLY A 264 6.45 16.70 -10.84
C GLY A 264 6.31 16.20 -9.40
N SER A 265 7.26 16.52 -8.52
CA SER A 265 7.19 16.10 -7.11
C SER A 265 5.93 16.63 -6.40
N MET A 266 5.53 17.88 -6.65
CA MET A 266 4.29 18.44 -6.15
C MET A 266 3.05 17.74 -6.69
N SER A 267 3.04 17.37 -7.97
CA SER A 267 1.95 16.64 -8.61
C SER A 267 1.80 15.24 -8.02
N VAL A 268 2.91 14.56 -7.74
CA VAL A 268 2.94 13.25 -7.09
C VAL A 268 2.31 13.30 -5.70
N VAL A 269 2.78 14.17 -4.82
CA VAL A 269 2.30 14.21 -3.42
C VAL A 269 0.86 14.72 -3.30
N LYS A 270 0.35 15.46 -4.29
CA LYS A 270 -1.06 15.88 -4.37
C LYS A 270 -2.01 14.69 -4.56
N ASN A 271 -1.53 13.61 -5.18
CA ASN A 271 -2.28 12.37 -5.39
C ASN A 271 -2.24 11.40 -4.20
N MET A 272 -1.46 11.70 -3.17
CA MET A 272 -1.36 10.89 -1.95
C MET A 272 -2.31 11.38 -0.84
N THR A 273 -2.50 10.62 0.23
CA THR A 273 -3.28 11.04 1.40
C THR A 273 -2.54 12.11 2.22
N GLN A 274 -3.25 12.81 3.11
CA GLN A 274 -2.61 13.76 4.05
C GLN A 274 -2.01 13.04 5.26
N ASN A 275 -2.64 11.96 5.70
CA ASN A 275 -2.26 11.23 6.90
C ASN A 275 -1.09 10.28 6.60
N SER A 276 0.12 10.85 6.59
CA SER A 276 1.40 10.13 6.58
C SER A 276 1.54 9.06 5.47
N PRO A 277 1.32 9.39 4.18
CA PRO A 277 1.55 8.45 3.09
C PRO A 277 3.01 8.03 3.02
N HIS A 278 3.33 6.88 2.42
CA HIS A 278 4.72 6.45 2.27
C HIS A 278 5.03 5.77 0.95
N VAL A 279 6.29 5.86 0.55
CA VAL A 279 6.85 5.09 -0.56
C VAL A 279 8.05 4.35 -0.03
N THR A 280 8.19 3.08 -0.41
CA THR A 280 9.36 2.29 -0.07
C THR A 280 9.83 1.53 -1.31
N ILE A 281 11.06 1.82 -1.73
CA ILE A 281 11.79 1.03 -2.71
C ILE A 281 12.57 0.00 -1.92
N LEU A 282 12.07 -1.23 -1.88
CA LEU A 282 12.56 -2.23 -0.93
C LEU A 282 14.04 -2.62 -1.14
N PRO A 283 14.55 -2.74 -2.36
CA PRO A 283 15.94 -3.15 -2.57
C PRO A 283 16.99 -2.17 -2.01
N THR A 284 16.69 -0.87 -2.02
CA THR A 284 17.61 0.20 -1.57
C THR A 284 17.15 0.86 -0.26
N LEU A 285 15.95 0.52 0.23
CA LEU A 285 15.26 1.17 1.34
C LEU A 285 15.06 2.68 1.17
N GLU A 286 14.98 3.14 -0.08
CA GLU A 286 14.72 4.53 -0.40
C GLU A 286 13.22 4.86 -0.42
N GLY A 287 12.92 6.16 -0.42
CA GLY A 287 11.57 6.69 -0.37
C GLY A 287 11.39 7.61 0.83
N GLY A 288 10.22 7.55 1.47
CA GLY A 288 9.93 8.43 2.60
C GLY A 288 8.53 8.25 3.18
N VAL A 289 8.31 8.90 4.31
CA VAL A 289 7.03 8.93 5.01
C VAL A 289 6.58 10.39 5.17
N GLY A 290 5.32 10.66 4.85
CA GLY A 290 4.72 11.99 4.81
C GLY A 290 5.00 12.74 3.51
N ARG A 291 4.04 13.57 3.08
CA ARG A 291 4.13 14.30 1.82
C ARG A 291 5.38 15.18 1.68
N LYS A 292 5.87 15.77 2.78
CA LYS A 292 7.07 16.61 2.76
C LYS A 292 8.31 15.83 2.35
N ASN A 293 8.61 14.73 3.04
CA ASN A 293 9.77 13.89 2.76
C ASN A 293 9.64 13.22 1.39
N LEU A 294 8.41 12.85 1.00
CA LEU A 294 8.16 12.29 -0.33
C LEU A 294 8.39 13.32 -1.43
N GLN A 295 7.94 14.56 -1.27
CA GLN A 295 8.20 15.61 -2.25
C GLN A 295 9.71 15.81 -2.45
N GLU A 296 10.46 15.87 -1.34
CA GLU A 296 11.91 15.97 -1.39
C GLU A 296 12.54 14.78 -2.10
N PHE A 297 12.14 13.55 -1.75
CA PHE A 297 12.61 12.34 -2.40
C PHE A 297 12.35 12.36 -3.92
N TYR A 298 11.12 12.67 -4.34
CA TYR A 298 10.77 12.71 -5.76
C TYR A 298 11.53 13.80 -6.52
N ARG A 299 11.70 14.96 -5.90
CA ARG A 299 12.37 16.12 -6.48
C ARG A 299 13.87 15.91 -6.66
N GLU A 300 14.52 15.26 -5.69
CA GLU A 300 15.99 15.16 -5.67
C GLU A 300 16.51 13.86 -6.29
N PHE A 301 15.81 12.72 -6.07
CA PHE A 301 16.38 11.38 -6.35
C PHE A 301 15.58 10.54 -7.34
N PHE A 302 14.31 10.89 -7.61
CA PHE A 302 13.47 10.09 -8.50
C PHE A 302 13.34 10.71 -9.89
N ILE A 303 12.76 11.92 -9.98
CA ILE A 303 12.48 12.58 -11.27
C ILE A 303 13.77 12.91 -12.03
N PRO A 304 14.85 13.42 -11.39
CA PRO A 304 16.11 13.65 -12.10
C PRO A 304 16.74 12.38 -12.69
N SER A 305 16.43 11.21 -12.15
CA SER A 305 16.95 9.91 -12.59
C SER A 305 16.20 9.28 -13.76
N LEU A 306 15.23 10.00 -14.37
CA LEU A 306 14.53 9.56 -15.57
C LEU A 306 15.36 9.91 -16.82
N VAL A 307 16.35 9.07 -17.14
CA VAL A 307 17.20 9.20 -18.33
C VAL A 307 16.39 9.11 -19.65
N GLU A 308 16.95 9.60 -20.75
CA GLU A 308 16.23 9.75 -22.03
C GLU A 308 15.60 8.44 -22.57
N ASP A 309 16.30 7.30 -22.41
CA ASP A 309 15.82 5.99 -22.87
C ASP A 309 15.06 5.19 -21.79
N PHE A 310 14.76 5.82 -20.65
CA PHE A 310 14.01 5.21 -19.55
C PHE A 310 12.60 4.83 -20.01
N LYS A 311 12.29 3.54 -19.95
CA LYS A 311 11.01 2.98 -20.40
C LYS A 311 10.42 2.07 -19.36
N ILE A 312 9.10 2.16 -19.24
CA ILE A 312 8.33 1.21 -18.45
C ILE A 312 7.27 0.56 -19.33
N ARG A 313 7.22 -0.77 -19.28
CA ARG A 313 6.19 -1.57 -19.92
C ARG A 313 5.38 -2.30 -18.85
N LEU A 314 4.11 -1.94 -18.70
CA LEU A 314 3.18 -2.71 -17.88
C LEU A 314 3.00 -4.11 -18.50
N VAL A 315 3.25 -5.15 -17.70
CA VAL A 315 3.09 -6.56 -18.10
C VAL A 315 1.74 -7.08 -17.62
N SER A 316 1.44 -6.86 -16.33
CA SER A 316 0.16 -7.25 -15.75
C SER A 316 -0.27 -6.26 -14.65
N ARG A 317 -1.59 -6.17 -14.42
CA ARG A 317 -2.20 -5.36 -13.36
C ARG A 317 -3.26 -6.18 -12.64
N THR A 318 -3.19 -6.23 -11.32
CA THR A 318 -4.22 -6.83 -10.45
C THR A 318 -4.85 -5.74 -9.60
N ILE A 319 -6.17 -5.57 -9.72
CA ILE A 319 -6.95 -4.58 -8.95
C ILE A 319 -7.73 -5.30 -7.86
N GLY A 320 -7.45 -4.94 -6.61
CA GLY A 320 -8.21 -5.34 -5.43
C GLY A 320 -9.20 -4.25 -5.01
N VAL A 321 -9.73 -4.39 -3.78
CA VAL A 321 -10.72 -3.44 -3.25
C VAL A 321 -10.11 -2.07 -2.97
N ASP A 322 -8.88 -2.05 -2.49
CA ASP A 322 -8.16 -0.84 -2.06
C ASP A 322 -6.68 -0.88 -2.47
N ARG A 323 -6.30 -1.81 -3.36
CA ARG A 323 -4.92 -2.01 -3.79
C ARG A 323 -4.84 -2.28 -5.28
N VAL A 324 -3.77 -1.81 -5.90
CA VAL A 324 -3.38 -2.14 -7.27
C VAL A 324 -1.97 -2.70 -7.24
N VAL A 325 -1.78 -3.85 -7.88
CA VAL A 325 -0.45 -4.47 -8.06
C VAL A 325 -0.10 -4.40 -9.53
N ASP A 326 0.95 -3.66 -9.85
CA ASP A 326 1.49 -3.54 -11.19
C ASP A 326 2.78 -4.35 -11.29
N GLU A 327 2.82 -5.28 -12.24
CA GLU A 327 4.02 -5.97 -12.68
C GLU A 327 4.47 -5.32 -13.98
N MET A 328 5.70 -4.82 -14.00
CA MET A 328 6.24 -4.03 -15.10
C MET A 328 7.66 -4.46 -15.44
N VAL A 329 8.10 -4.19 -16.67
CA VAL A 329 9.51 -4.21 -17.05
C VAL A 329 9.99 -2.77 -17.15
N VAL A 330 11.03 -2.46 -16.39
CA VAL A 330 11.75 -1.17 -16.45
C VAL A 330 13.04 -1.39 -17.21
N SER A 331 13.34 -0.51 -18.16
CA SER A 331 14.58 -0.55 -18.92
C SER A 331 15.18 0.82 -19.14
N PHE A 332 16.50 0.91 -19.10
CA PHE A 332 17.26 2.14 -19.30
C PHE A 332 18.73 1.82 -19.58
N THR A 333 19.45 2.78 -20.15
CA THR A 333 20.92 2.78 -20.14
C THR A 333 21.40 3.57 -18.93
N HIS A 334 22.31 3.03 -18.12
CA HIS A 334 22.87 3.73 -16.95
C HIS A 334 23.90 4.80 -17.38
N SER A 335 23.41 5.82 -18.08
CA SER A 335 24.18 6.93 -18.68
C SER A 335 24.27 8.18 -17.79
N ASP A 336 23.48 8.23 -16.73
CA ASP A 336 23.51 9.27 -15.68
C ASP A 336 23.23 8.62 -14.31
N GLU A 337 23.29 9.40 -13.23
CA GLU A 337 22.97 8.94 -11.86
C GLU A 337 21.49 8.52 -11.76
N ILE A 338 21.25 7.23 -11.47
CA ILE A 338 19.92 6.65 -11.24
C ILE A 338 19.81 6.20 -9.79
N ASP A 339 19.78 7.17 -8.88
CA ASP A 339 19.99 6.95 -7.46
C ASP A 339 18.95 6.00 -6.85
N TRP A 340 17.70 6.08 -7.29
CA TRP A 340 16.64 5.24 -6.75
C TRP A 340 16.78 3.72 -7.07
N ILE A 341 17.67 3.35 -8.01
CA ILE A 341 18.02 1.96 -8.34
C ILE A 341 19.45 1.64 -7.92
N LEU A 342 20.38 2.57 -8.17
CA LEU A 342 21.82 2.39 -8.05
C LEU A 342 22.45 3.55 -7.24
N PRO A 343 22.07 3.72 -5.96
CA PRO A 343 22.45 4.89 -5.18
C PRO A 343 23.97 4.99 -5.08
N GLY A 344 24.52 6.12 -5.53
CA GLY A 344 25.95 6.41 -5.48
C GLY A 344 26.83 5.63 -6.46
N VAL A 345 26.25 4.91 -7.42
CA VAL A 345 27.01 4.26 -8.50
C VAL A 345 27.13 5.23 -9.67
N PRO A 346 28.34 5.62 -10.10
CA PRO A 346 28.52 6.45 -11.29
C PRO A 346 27.99 5.77 -12.56
N PRO A 347 27.66 6.54 -13.61
CA PRO A 347 27.23 6.01 -14.89
C PRO A 347 28.16 4.90 -15.41
N THR A 348 27.56 3.79 -15.82
CA THR A 348 28.30 2.59 -16.30
C THR A 348 28.14 2.37 -17.79
N ASP A 349 27.29 3.15 -18.45
CA ASP A 349 26.91 3.03 -19.86
C ASP A 349 26.37 1.64 -20.24
N LYS A 350 25.91 0.87 -19.26
CA LYS A 350 25.33 -0.45 -19.47
C LYS A 350 23.82 -0.38 -19.50
N TYR A 351 23.25 -1.15 -20.42
CA TYR A 351 21.81 -1.36 -20.51
C TYR A 351 21.33 -2.25 -19.36
N VAL A 352 20.25 -1.83 -18.72
CA VAL A 352 19.55 -2.54 -17.67
C VAL A 352 18.11 -2.79 -18.13
N GLU A 353 17.64 -4.02 -17.94
CA GLU A 353 16.23 -4.38 -18.09
C GLU A 353 15.85 -5.34 -16.95
N ILE A 354 14.89 -4.93 -16.13
CA ILE A 354 14.49 -5.67 -14.92
C ILE A 354 12.97 -5.71 -14.74
N PRO A 355 12.41 -6.84 -14.26
CA PRO A 355 11.08 -6.86 -13.69
C PRO A 355 11.02 -5.99 -12.43
N VAL A 356 9.94 -5.23 -12.29
CA VAL A 356 9.60 -4.45 -11.10
C VAL A 356 8.15 -4.75 -10.75
N VAL A 357 7.87 -4.92 -9.46
CA VAL A 357 6.50 -5.00 -8.92
C VAL A 357 6.23 -3.79 -8.06
N SER A 358 5.19 -3.01 -8.37
CA SER A 358 4.70 -1.92 -7.54
C SER A 358 3.36 -2.31 -6.91
N ILE A 359 3.27 -2.21 -5.58
CA ILE A 359 2.05 -2.45 -4.81
C ILE A 359 1.57 -1.13 -4.25
N VAL A 360 0.47 -0.64 -4.80
CA VAL A 360 -0.12 0.65 -4.46
C VAL A 360 -1.35 0.42 -3.59
N ALA A 361 -1.39 1.04 -2.40
CA ALA A 361 -2.57 1.07 -1.53
C ALA A 361 -3.28 2.41 -1.65
N ILE A 362 -4.61 2.37 -1.71
CA ILE A 362 -5.49 3.52 -1.96
C ILE A 362 -6.53 3.59 -0.85
N LYS A 363 -6.81 4.80 -0.39
CA LYS A 363 -7.91 5.08 0.54
C LYS A 363 -8.54 6.41 0.19
N GLY A 364 -9.87 6.45 0.12
CA GLY A 364 -10.63 7.63 -0.26
C GLY A 364 -10.17 8.28 -1.56
N GLY A 365 -9.85 7.46 -2.57
CA GLY A 365 -9.40 7.93 -3.88
C GLY A 365 -8.00 8.57 -3.89
N LYS A 366 -7.17 8.32 -2.87
CA LYS A 366 -5.80 8.82 -2.74
C LYS A 366 -4.82 7.71 -2.38
N LEU A 367 -3.59 7.81 -2.86
CA LEU A 367 -2.54 6.86 -2.49
C LEU A 367 -2.16 6.98 -1.01
N VAL A 368 -2.16 5.86 -0.30
CA VAL A 368 -1.63 5.75 1.06
C VAL A 368 -0.21 5.25 1.04
N SER A 369 0.08 4.24 0.23
CA SER A 369 1.43 3.69 0.14
C SER A 369 1.78 3.14 -1.24
N GLU A 370 3.06 3.17 -1.58
CA GLU A 370 3.64 2.43 -2.70
C GLU A 370 4.82 1.58 -2.21
N HIS A 371 4.82 0.28 -2.51
CA HIS A 371 5.95 -0.61 -2.25
C HIS A 371 6.48 -1.15 -3.57
N MET A 372 7.74 -0.86 -3.87
CA MET A 372 8.41 -1.30 -5.10
C MET A 372 9.43 -2.40 -4.81
N TYR A 373 9.34 -3.49 -5.58
CA TYR A 373 10.23 -4.65 -5.50
C TYR A 373 10.91 -4.88 -6.85
N TYR A 374 12.20 -5.20 -6.82
CA TYR A 374 12.95 -5.68 -7.99
C TYR A 374 14.17 -6.49 -7.53
N ASP A 375 14.78 -7.25 -8.44
CA ASP A 375 15.99 -8.03 -8.14
C ASP A 375 17.25 -7.14 -8.23
N ALA A 376 17.73 -6.67 -7.07
CA ALA A 376 18.94 -5.87 -6.96
C ALA A 376 20.18 -6.59 -7.50
N ALA A 377 20.29 -7.91 -7.29
CA ALA A 377 21.43 -8.68 -7.75
C ALA A 377 21.47 -8.73 -9.28
N SER A 378 20.30 -8.83 -9.92
CA SER A 378 20.18 -8.72 -11.37
C SER A 378 20.69 -7.37 -11.87
N VAL A 379 20.28 -6.26 -11.26
CA VAL A 379 20.76 -4.92 -11.62
C VAL A 379 22.28 -4.85 -11.49
N LEU A 380 22.83 -5.19 -10.31
CA LEU A 380 24.26 -5.13 -10.04
C LEU A 380 25.08 -6.00 -11.01
N MET A 381 24.53 -7.15 -11.42
CA MET A 381 25.16 -8.01 -12.43
C MET A 381 25.17 -7.34 -13.80
N GLN A 382 24.04 -6.76 -14.22
CA GLN A 382 23.89 -6.10 -15.52
C GLN A 382 24.81 -4.88 -15.65
N VAL A 383 24.98 -4.08 -14.59
CA VAL A 383 25.93 -2.95 -14.58
C VAL A 383 27.39 -3.35 -14.34
N GLY A 384 27.65 -4.63 -14.04
CA GLY A 384 29.00 -5.17 -13.89
C GLY A 384 29.63 -5.00 -12.50
N LEU A 385 28.84 -4.66 -11.49
CA LEU A 385 29.27 -4.61 -10.08
C LEU A 385 29.21 -5.97 -9.38
N LEU A 386 28.43 -6.91 -9.91
CA LEU A 386 28.38 -8.29 -9.44
C LEU A 386 28.89 -9.25 -10.52
N ASP A 387 30.02 -9.91 -10.25
CA ASP A 387 30.49 -11.05 -11.06
C ASP A 387 29.96 -12.36 -10.45
N PRO A 388 29.06 -13.09 -11.12
CA PRO A 388 28.53 -14.37 -10.63
C PRO A 388 29.62 -15.43 -10.38
N LYS A 389 30.80 -15.31 -11.00
CA LYS A 389 31.91 -16.26 -10.82
C LYS A 389 32.70 -16.02 -9.53
N ASN A 390 32.49 -14.88 -8.86
CA ASN A 390 33.11 -14.54 -7.58
C ASN A 390 32.47 -15.29 -6.41
N VAL A 391 32.52 -16.62 -6.48
CA VAL A 391 32.10 -17.53 -5.44
C VAL A 391 33.17 -17.62 -4.34
N PRO A 392 32.81 -17.51 -3.05
CA PRO A 392 33.78 -17.70 -1.96
C PRO A 392 34.43 -19.09 -2.01
N LYS A 393 35.74 -19.16 -1.71
CA LYS A 393 36.56 -20.36 -1.92
C LYS A 393 35.99 -21.62 -1.26
N ASN A 394 35.46 -21.52 -0.05
CA ASN A 394 34.85 -22.63 0.67
C ASN A 394 33.66 -23.22 -0.10
N PHE A 395 32.78 -22.39 -0.68
CA PHE A 395 31.65 -22.85 -1.48
C PHE A 395 32.07 -23.38 -2.84
N ARG A 396 33.10 -22.77 -3.46
CA ARG A 396 33.67 -23.29 -4.71
C ARG A 396 34.23 -24.70 -4.52
N ASN A 397 34.94 -24.95 -3.41
CA ASN A 397 35.46 -26.28 -3.06
C ASN A 397 34.35 -27.30 -2.79
N GLN A 398 33.16 -26.84 -2.40
CA GLN A 398 31.95 -27.68 -2.24
C GLN A 398 31.18 -27.87 -3.55
N GLY A 399 31.70 -27.37 -4.68
CA GLY A 399 31.11 -27.58 -6.02
C GLY A 399 30.21 -26.45 -6.52
N LEU A 400 30.06 -25.33 -5.80
CA LEU A 400 29.31 -24.18 -6.29
C LEU A 400 30.10 -23.48 -7.42
N LYS A 401 29.59 -23.58 -8.65
CA LYS A 401 30.20 -23.04 -9.87
C LYS A 401 30.06 -21.52 -10.02
N ARG A 402 28.88 -20.96 -9.71
CA ARG A 402 28.59 -19.52 -9.72
C ARG A 402 27.52 -19.16 -8.69
N LEU A 403 27.36 -17.86 -8.41
CA LEU A 403 26.24 -17.32 -7.65
C LEU A 403 24.92 -17.52 -8.43
N PRO A 404 23.81 -17.85 -7.75
CA PRO A 404 22.52 -18.14 -8.38
C PRO A 404 21.77 -16.84 -8.73
N VAL A 405 22.33 -16.06 -9.65
CA VAL A 405 21.80 -14.76 -10.09
C VAL A 405 21.61 -14.77 -11.60
N THR A 406 20.50 -14.19 -12.03
CA THR A 406 20.12 -13.98 -13.44
C THR A 406 20.14 -12.49 -13.79
N GLY A 407 20.47 -12.17 -15.04
CA GLY A 407 20.44 -10.82 -15.59
C GLY A 407 19.16 -10.53 -16.36
N VAL A 408 19.35 -9.86 -17.51
CA VAL A 408 18.32 -9.45 -18.47
C VAL A 408 17.37 -10.59 -18.90
N GLU A 409 17.82 -11.85 -18.83
CA GLU A 409 17.01 -13.01 -19.17
C GLU A 409 15.78 -13.17 -18.29
N ALA A 410 15.79 -12.65 -17.06
CA ALA A 410 14.62 -12.67 -16.18
C ALA A 410 13.47 -11.82 -16.74
N ALA A 411 13.77 -10.60 -17.21
CA ALA A 411 12.79 -9.73 -17.86
C ALA A 411 12.26 -10.35 -19.16
N LYS A 412 13.16 -10.90 -19.98
CA LYS A 412 12.79 -11.57 -21.24
C LYS A 412 11.90 -12.78 -21.01
N GLN A 413 12.17 -13.56 -19.96
CA GLN A 413 11.35 -14.73 -19.62
C GLN A 413 9.98 -14.33 -19.10
N LEU A 414 9.87 -13.24 -18.33
CA LEU A 414 8.59 -12.72 -17.86
C LEU A 414 7.70 -12.28 -19.02
N VAL A 415 8.24 -11.51 -19.96
CA VAL A 415 7.48 -10.95 -21.09
C VAL A 415 7.15 -12.02 -22.13
N GLU A 416 8.09 -12.93 -22.38
CA GLU A 416 7.97 -13.97 -23.39
C GLU A 416 8.48 -15.30 -22.81
N PRO A 417 7.60 -16.06 -22.13
CA PRO A 417 7.97 -17.33 -21.54
C PRO A 417 8.40 -18.32 -22.63
N ARG A 418 9.65 -18.78 -22.57
CA ARG A 418 10.17 -19.84 -23.45
C ARG A 418 10.74 -20.99 -22.64
N GLN A 419 10.44 -22.22 -23.06
CA GLN A 419 10.81 -23.43 -22.30
C GLN A 419 12.34 -23.58 -22.19
N GLU A 420 13.06 -23.24 -23.25
CA GLU A 420 14.51 -23.36 -23.36
C GLU A 420 15.31 -22.43 -22.44
N ARG A 421 14.66 -21.41 -21.85
CA ARG A 421 15.29 -20.45 -20.93
C ARG A 421 15.17 -20.86 -19.46
N TYR A 422 14.36 -21.88 -19.14
CA TYR A 422 14.25 -22.38 -17.76
C TYR A 422 15.42 -23.28 -17.38
N ASN A 423 15.66 -23.38 -16.06
CA ASN A 423 16.56 -24.36 -15.44
C ASN A 423 18.04 -24.27 -15.83
N GLY A 424 18.49 -23.22 -16.53
CA GLY A 424 19.89 -23.06 -16.94
C GLY A 424 20.88 -23.15 -15.76
N LEU A 425 20.57 -22.51 -14.62
CA LEU A 425 21.40 -22.61 -13.41
C LEU A 425 21.38 -24.05 -12.83
N LEU A 426 20.23 -24.72 -12.80
CA LEU A 426 20.17 -26.11 -12.31
C LEU A 426 21.00 -27.06 -13.18
N GLN A 427 20.93 -26.90 -14.51
CA GLN A 427 21.73 -27.65 -15.47
C GLN A 427 23.23 -27.35 -15.32
N GLU A 428 23.60 -26.07 -15.17
CA GLU A 428 24.99 -25.68 -14.94
C GLU A 428 25.56 -26.38 -13.70
N HIS A 429 24.77 -26.52 -12.64
CA HIS A 429 25.16 -27.21 -11.41
C HIS A 429 24.98 -28.74 -11.44
N GLY A 430 24.54 -29.34 -12.55
CA GLY A 430 24.33 -30.78 -12.68
C GLY A 430 23.16 -31.31 -11.84
N LEU A 431 22.30 -30.43 -11.31
CA LEU A 431 21.17 -30.81 -10.45
C LEU A 431 20.02 -31.45 -11.25
N MET A 432 20.09 -31.39 -12.59
CA MET A 432 19.14 -32.03 -13.49
C MET A 432 19.68 -33.35 -14.08
N ASP A 433 20.92 -33.74 -13.74
CA ASP A 433 21.54 -34.95 -14.28
C ASP A 433 20.76 -36.19 -13.82
N GLY A 434 20.37 -37.05 -14.77
CA GLY A 434 19.57 -38.26 -14.49
C GLY A 434 18.05 -38.09 -14.56
N LEU A 435 17.51 -36.87 -14.60
CA LEU A 435 16.07 -36.63 -14.78
C LEU A 435 15.59 -36.88 -16.22
N ASN A 436 16.48 -36.77 -17.21
CA ASN A 436 16.17 -37.04 -18.63
C ASN A 436 16.04 -38.54 -18.98
N GLY A 437 15.97 -39.43 -17.98
CA GLY A 437 15.98 -40.89 -18.14
C GLY A 437 14.62 -41.59 -18.23
N SER A 438 13.49 -40.89 -18.33
CA SER A 438 12.15 -41.51 -18.26
C SER A 438 11.19 -41.20 -19.41
N ASN A 439 11.67 -40.68 -20.53
CA ASN A 439 10.90 -40.63 -21.80
C ASN A 439 11.74 -41.18 -22.96
N LYS A 440 11.92 -42.51 -22.99
CA LYS A 440 12.27 -43.27 -24.19
C LYS A 440 11.23 -44.36 -24.43
#